data_AF-A0AAU6FXT6-F1
#
_entry.id   AF-A0AAU6FXT6-F1
#
_cell.length_a   1.000
_cell.length_b   1.000
_cell.length_c   1.000
_cell.angle_alpha   90.00
_cell.angle_beta   90.00
_cell.angle_gamma   90.00
#
_symmetry.space_group_name_H-M   'P 1'
#
loop_
_entity.id
_entity.type
_entity.pdbx_description
1 polymer ?
#
loop_
_entity_poly.entity_id
_entity_poly.type
_entity_poly.pdbx_seq_one_letter_code
_entity_poly.pdbx_strand_id
1 'polypeptide(L)'
;MPKPAVSPEPPTQPAPPPAPLPFLLTTRQGEAARELLSYVAGLPLTSVDAQLLAVVVAIRAARTGLGNLTGTDLRSLRLDDPQGAVAELIAAGWQVPGSLLDGDPDKPAGIIVPEMSPGPGHVLPLGKGVRSKVSGWAMRTRIAKPVKKTPPAARLAALFLAAYCTEELVGEAPAELPVACYGAVPVLLDKGFLTEISGRTYRLGPAVRHLAGMFRTPEEVAAQEAEEAERRAVREAAAAEELVEVTPEQWAAWKSGISPALLRHVEAVEQCAVCRCSFGRVARAFMSSPTPVPAPRPVAGDHEVWRDAHPECGREAAEFTLAFRAEHGHGPSYGQLCKGLGWKKLSRSLRGLVVGGILADGWLTDTSPVPWTLRPGKTAQAQGIALPGQTARGRG
;
A
#
# COMPACT_ATOMS: atom_id res chain seq x y z
N MET A 1 -3.87 -46.27 -55.45
CA MET A 1 -2.85 -46.30 -54.39
C MET A 1 -3.25 -45.34 -53.30
N PRO A 2 -3.31 -45.75 -52.02
CA PRO A 2 -3.76 -44.88 -50.93
C PRO A 2 -2.67 -43.87 -50.52
N LYS A 3 -3.11 -42.65 -50.18
CA LYS A 3 -2.28 -41.53 -49.70
C LYS A 3 -1.62 -41.89 -48.35
N PRO A 4 -0.33 -41.61 -48.13
CA PRO A 4 0.29 -41.83 -46.83
C PRO A 4 -0.25 -40.81 -45.81
N ALA A 5 -0.53 -41.32 -44.61
CA ALA A 5 -0.99 -40.54 -43.47
C ALA A 5 0.10 -39.57 -43.00
N VAL A 6 -0.28 -38.31 -42.78
CA VAL A 6 0.57 -37.27 -42.19
C VAL A 6 0.59 -37.48 -40.68
N SER A 7 1.77 -37.71 -40.12
CA SER A 7 1.98 -37.79 -38.67
C SER A 7 1.74 -36.42 -38.01
N PRO A 8 1.10 -36.36 -36.84
CA PRO A 8 0.88 -35.10 -36.13
C PRO A 8 2.20 -34.56 -35.56
N GLU A 9 2.44 -33.28 -35.84
CA GLU A 9 3.55 -32.50 -35.31
C GLU A 9 3.40 -32.34 -33.78
N PRO A 10 4.46 -32.57 -32.99
CA PRO A 10 4.37 -32.48 -31.54
C PRO A 10 4.10 -31.03 -31.09
N PRO A 11 3.32 -30.84 -30.01
CA PRO A 11 2.96 -29.52 -29.53
C PRO A 11 4.22 -28.73 -29.14
N THR A 12 4.43 -27.61 -29.82
CA THR A 12 5.50 -26.65 -29.52
C THR A 12 5.31 -26.15 -28.09
N GLN A 13 6.23 -26.52 -27.20
CA GLN A 13 6.23 -25.99 -25.83
C GLN A 13 6.37 -24.45 -25.90
N PRO A 14 5.51 -23.69 -25.21
CA PRO A 14 5.63 -22.24 -25.18
C PRO A 14 6.97 -21.86 -24.57
N ALA A 15 7.72 -21.02 -25.28
CA ALA A 15 9.01 -20.52 -24.83
C ALA A 15 8.87 -19.86 -23.44
N PRO A 16 9.87 -20.05 -22.55
CA PRO A 16 9.84 -19.42 -21.24
C PRO A 16 9.75 -17.89 -21.39
N PRO A 17 9.00 -17.20 -20.50
CA PRO A 17 8.84 -15.76 -20.58
C PRO A 17 10.21 -15.06 -20.52
N PRO A 18 10.43 -14.00 -21.31
CA PRO A 18 11.70 -13.31 -21.36
C PRO A 18 12.08 -12.77 -19.98
N ALA A 19 13.37 -12.86 -19.66
CA ALA A 19 13.90 -12.33 -18.41
C ALA A 19 13.56 -10.84 -18.26
N PRO A 20 13.21 -10.38 -17.04
CA PRO A 20 12.83 -9.00 -16.81
C PRO A 20 13.98 -8.06 -17.16
N LEU A 21 13.68 -7.00 -17.90
CA LEU A 21 14.67 -5.97 -18.25
C LEU A 21 15.24 -5.34 -16.97
N PRO A 22 16.57 -5.12 -16.91
CA PRO A 22 17.16 -4.43 -15.77
C PRO A 22 16.66 -3.00 -15.70
N PHE A 23 16.54 -2.49 -14.47
CA PHE A 23 16.16 -1.11 -14.25
C PHE A 23 17.18 -0.13 -14.85
N LEU A 24 16.68 0.99 -15.38
CA LEU A 24 17.50 1.94 -16.13
C LEU A 24 18.30 2.90 -15.25
N LEU A 25 17.83 3.16 -14.03
CA LEU A 25 18.41 4.08 -13.07
C LEU A 25 18.86 3.32 -11.83
N THR A 26 19.94 3.77 -11.21
CA THR A 26 20.25 3.45 -9.80
C THR A 26 19.50 4.39 -8.87
N THR A 27 19.50 4.12 -7.55
CA THR A 27 18.87 5.00 -6.53
C THR A 27 19.29 6.47 -6.70
N ARG A 28 20.59 6.76 -6.69
CA ARG A 28 21.13 8.12 -6.87
C ARG A 28 20.75 8.76 -8.20
N GLN A 29 20.60 7.96 -9.26
CA GLN A 29 20.17 8.49 -10.56
C GLN A 29 18.66 8.75 -10.60
N GLY A 30 17.88 7.98 -9.85
CA GLY A 30 16.46 8.20 -9.62
C GLY A 30 16.18 9.45 -8.80
N GLU A 31 16.95 9.69 -7.73
CA GLU A 31 16.93 10.94 -6.97
C GLU A 31 17.19 12.15 -7.87
N ALA A 32 18.27 12.10 -8.65
CA ALA A 32 18.59 13.15 -9.63
C ALA A 32 17.47 13.38 -10.66
N ALA A 33 16.77 12.32 -11.09
CA ALA A 33 15.63 12.46 -11.99
C ALA A 33 14.44 13.16 -11.31
N ARG A 34 14.16 12.84 -10.04
CA ARG A 34 13.08 13.49 -9.26
C ARG A 34 13.41 14.95 -8.95
N GLU A 35 14.63 15.25 -8.52
CA GLU A 35 15.08 16.64 -8.29
C GLU A 35 14.94 17.48 -9.57
N LEU A 36 15.28 16.91 -10.72
CA LEU A 36 15.12 17.58 -12.00
C LEU A 36 13.65 17.84 -12.38
N LEU A 37 12.77 16.87 -12.13
CA LEU A 37 11.34 17.03 -12.37
C LEU A 37 10.72 18.04 -11.41
N SER A 38 11.15 18.05 -10.15
CA SER A 38 10.73 19.00 -9.13
C SER A 38 11.14 20.43 -9.51
N TYR A 39 12.38 20.62 -9.99
CA TYR A 39 12.84 21.91 -10.54
C TYR A 39 11.94 22.39 -11.67
N VAL A 40 11.65 21.54 -12.67
CA VAL A 40 10.80 21.93 -13.81
C VAL A 40 9.38 22.24 -13.37
N ALA A 41 8.83 21.50 -12.40
CA ALA A 41 7.51 21.78 -11.84
C ALA A 41 7.45 23.12 -11.09
N GLY A 42 8.60 23.60 -10.58
CA GLY A 42 8.72 24.90 -9.93
C GLY A 42 8.91 26.09 -10.87
N LEU A 43 9.12 25.86 -12.17
CA LEU A 43 9.25 26.95 -13.16
C LEU A 43 7.89 27.61 -13.43
N PRO A 44 7.86 28.91 -13.78
CA PRO A 44 6.64 29.63 -14.12
C PRO A 44 6.11 29.27 -15.54
N LEU A 45 5.98 27.98 -15.82
CA LEU A 45 5.51 27.44 -17.10
C LEU A 45 4.06 26.98 -16.97
N THR A 46 3.22 27.45 -17.89
CA THR A 46 1.78 27.22 -17.87
C THR A 46 1.36 26.09 -18.79
N SER A 47 2.06 25.89 -19.92
CA SER A 47 1.77 24.79 -20.83
C SER A 47 2.57 23.54 -20.53
N VAL A 48 1.93 22.40 -20.82
CA VAL A 48 2.56 21.08 -20.77
C VAL A 48 3.68 20.95 -21.80
N ASP A 49 3.55 21.60 -22.97
CA ASP A 49 4.58 21.57 -24.00
C ASP A 49 5.85 22.27 -23.53
N ALA A 50 5.71 23.45 -22.90
CA ALA A 50 6.83 24.15 -22.28
C ALA A 50 7.47 23.30 -21.17
N GLN A 51 6.68 22.68 -20.30
CA GLN A 51 7.19 21.80 -19.23
C GLN A 51 7.93 20.58 -19.78
N LEU A 52 7.39 19.92 -20.82
CA LEU A 52 8.04 18.76 -21.44
C LEU A 52 9.35 19.14 -22.14
N LEU A 53 9.37 20.29 -22.84
CA LEU A 53 10.58 20.85 -23.42
C LEU A 53 11.60 21.22 -22.33
N ALA A 54 11.15 21.85 -21.25
CA ALA A 54 11.97 22.22 -20.11
C ALA A 54 12.68 21.02 -19.49
N VAL A 55 12.01 19.88 -19.31
CA VAL A 55 12.65 18.64 -18.83
C VAL A 55 13.85 18.26 -19.72
N VAL A 56 13.69 18.26 -21.04
CA VAL A 56 14.75 17.85 -21.97
C VAL A 56 15.92 18.83 -21.96
N VAL A 57 15.63 20.12 -21.95
CA VAL A 57 16.66 21.18 -21.94
C VAL A 57 17.37 21.20 -20.59
N ALA A 58 16.65 21.14 -19.47
CA ALA A 58 17.20 21.09 -18.12
C ALA A 58 18.17 19.92 -17.95
N ILE A 59 17.82 18.72 -18.43
CA ILE A 59 18.73 17.56 -18.37
C ILE A 59 20.03 17.84 -19.14
N ARG A 60 19.96 18.50 -20.29
CA ARG A 60 21.13 18.79 -21.13
C ARG A 60 21.98 19.94 -20.54
N ALA A 61 21.33 20.94 -19.93
CA ALA A 61 21.94 22.10 -19.33
C ALA A 61 22.51 21.86 -17.93
N ALA A 62 22.03 20.85 -17.19
CA ALA A 62 22.34 20.59 -15.78
C ALA A 62 23.84 20.63 -15.39
N ARG A 63 24.76 20.38 -16.33
CA ARG A 63 26.20 20.43 -16.06
C ARG A 63 26.83 21.81 -16.27
N THR A 64 26.36 22.58 -17.24
CA THR A 64 27.09 23.76 -17.77
C THR A 64 26.21 24.98 -17.98
N GLY A 65 24.93 24.92 -17.64
CA GLY A 65 23.95 25.95 -17.98
C GLY A 65 23.59 26.01 -19.46
N LEU A 66 24.18 25.15 -20.32
CA LEU A 66 23.99 25.16 -21.76
C LEU A 66 23.42 23.82 -22.24
N GLY A 67 22.17 23.82 -22.68
CA GLY A 67 21.48 22.67 -23.25
C GLY A 67 21.40 22.77 -24.77
N ASN A 68 22.20 21.99 -25.49
CA ASN A 68 22.11 21.94 -26.95
C ASN A 68 20.90 21.12 -27.39
N LEU A 69 20.08 21.67 -28.29
CA LEU A 69 18.91 21.01 -28.89
C LEU A 69 18.90 21.25 -30.39
N THR A 70 18.58 20.25 -31.20
CA THR A 70 18.37 20.43 -32.65
C THR A 70 16.88 20.64 -32.96
N GLY A 71 16.56 21.18 -34.14
CA GLY A 71 15.17 21.21 -34.61
C GLY A 71 14.56 19.80 -34.75
N THR A 72 15.40 18.81 -35.08
CA THR A 72 15.02 17.38 -35.10
C THR A 72 14.67 16.87 -33.69
N ASP A 73 15.45 17.22 -32.66
CA ASP A 73 15.11 16.90 -31.27
C ASP A 73 13.75 17.51 -30.88
N LEU A 74 13.52 18.79 -31.20
CA LEU A 74 12.27 19.49 -30.89
C LEU A 74 11.06 18.80 -31.55
N ARG A 75 11.15 18.48 -32.85
CA ARG A 75 10.09 17.72 -33.56
C ARG A 75 9.86 16.33 -32.96
N SER A 76 10.91 15.67 -32.46
CA SER A 76 10.79 14.37 -31.81
C SER A 76 9.97 14.44 -30.50
N LEU A 77 9.88 15.61 -29.87
CA LEU A 77 9.04 15.84 -28.71
C LEU A 77 7.55 15.88 -29.05
N ARG A 78 7.17 16.02 -30.32
CA ARG A 78 5.76 16.06 -30.77
C ARG A 78 4.93 16.97 -29.87
N LEU A 79 5.38 18.21 -29.69
CA LEU A 79 4.65 19.25 -28.98
C LEU A 79 3.45 19.66 -29.84
N ASP A 80 2.36 20.09 -29.20
CA ASP A 80 1.17 20.58 -29.89
C ASP A 80 1.41 22.02 -30.39
N ASP A 81 2.09 22.85 -29.60
CA ASP A 81 2.53 24.21 -29.93
C ASP A 81 4.02 24.43 -29.57
N PRO A 82 4.96 24.05 -30.46
CA PRO A 82 6.39 24.22 -30.20
C PRO A 82 6.83 25.69 -30.13
N GLN A 83 6.15 26.60 -30.84
CA GLN A 83 6.44 28.03 -30.81
C GLN A 83 6.05 28.64 -29.46
N GLY A 84 4.84 28.35 -28.97
CA GLY A 84 4.37 28.77 -27.65
C GLY A 84 5.25 28.23 -26.52
N ALA A 85 5.66 26.96 -26.62
CA ALA A 85 6.58 26.35 -25.66
C ALA A 85 7.93 27.08 -25.58
N VAL A 86 8.51 27.44 -26.72
CA VAL A 86 9.76 28.23 -26.78
C VAL A 86 9.55 29.63 -26.19
N ALA A 87 8.43 30.28 -26.50
CA ALA A 87 8.11 31.60 -25.96
C ALA A 87 7.97 31.59 -24.43
N GLU A 88 7.37 30.55 -23.84
CA GLU A 88 7.29 30.38 -22.39
C GLU A 88 8.66 30.17 -21.73
N LEU A 89 9.57 29.41 -22.35
CA LEU A 89 10.93 29.29 -21.84
C LEU A 89 11.68 30.63 -21.85
N ILE A 90 11.51 31.42 -22.91
CA ILE A 90 12.07 32.78 -22.98
C ILE A 90 11.47 33.67 -21.89
N ALA A 91 10.15 33.60 -21.67
CA ALA A 91 9.47 34.33 -20.60
C ALA A 91 9.94 33.90 -19.19
N ALA A 92 10.34 32.63 -19.02
CA ALA A 92 10.97 32.11 -17.81
C ALA A 92 12.46 32.50 -17.68
N GLY A 93 12.97 33.38 -18.56
CA GLY A 93 14.33 33.92 -18.48
C GLY A 93 15.40 33.07 -19.16
N TRP A 94 15.02 32.01 -19.90
CA TRP A 94 15.99 31.20 -20.64
C TRP A 94 16.35 31.87 -21.96
N GLN A 95 17.59 31.70 -22.40
CA GLN A 95 18.03 32.27 -23.68
C GLN A 95 17.92 31.18 -24.75
N VAL A 96 16.86 31.26 -25.55
CA VAL A 96 16.58 30.31 -26.64
C VAL A 96 16.91 30.97 -27.98
N PRO A 97 17.88 30.47 -28.76
CA PRO A 97 18.16 31.00 -30.09
C PRO A 97 16.97 30.79 -31.04
N GLY A 98 16.57 31.82 -31.79
CA GLY A 98 15.51 31.70 -32.80
C GLY A 98 15.80 30.66 -33.88
N SER A 99 17.08 30.34 -34.11
CA SER A 99 17.50 29.26 -35.01
C SER A 99 17.01 27.87 -34.62
N LEU A 100 16.50 27.66 -33.40
CA LEU A 100 15.90 26.39 -33.00
C LEU A 100 14.61 26.06 -33.78
N LEU A 101 13.83 27.09 -34.12
CA LEU A 101 12.55 26.96 -34.83
C LEU A 101 12.76 27.09 -36.34
N ASP A 102 13.50 28.12 -36.76
CA ASP A 102 13.59 28.54 -38.17
C ASP A 102 14.93 28.21 -38.84
N GLY A 103 15.87 27.59 -38.11
CA GLY A 103 17.20 27.25 -38.60
C GLY A 103 17.32 25.87 -39.22
N ASP A 104 18.56 25.46 -39.49
CA ASP A 104 18.88 24.11 -39.95
C ASP A 104 18.47 23.08 -38.88
N PRO A 105 17.57 22.12 -39.21
CA PRO A 105 17.06 21.14 -38.27
C PRO A 105 18.12 20.24 -37.61
N ASP A 106 19.29 20.09 -38.23
CA ASP A 106 20.36 19.22 -37.75
C ASP A 106 21.48 20.00 -37.05
N LYS A 107 21.45 21.33 -37.14
CA LYS A 107 22.38 22.20 -36.43
C LYS A 107 21.94 22.39 -34.97
N PRO A 108 22.80 22.09 -33.98
CA PRO A 108 22.46 22.33 -32.57
C PRO A 108 22.29 23.83 -32.26
N ALA A 109 21.19 24.17 -31.60
CA ALA A 109 20.94 25.46 -30.96
C ALA A 109 21.24 25.34 -29.46
N GLY A 110 22.14 26.18 -28.95
CA GLY A 110 22.52 26.20 -27.54
C GLY A 110 21.56 27.05 -26.72
N ILE A 111 20.76 26.41 -25.86
CA ILE A 111 19.83 27.08 -24.96
C ILE A 111 20.53 27.33 -23.62
N ILE A 112 20.57 28.58 -23.17
CA ILE A 112 21.16 28.94 -21.87
C ILE A 112 20.08 28.95 -20.80
N VAL A 113 20.32 28.18 -19.74
CA VAL A 113 19.51 28.12 -18.51
C VAL A 113 20.32 28.79 -17.41
N PRO A 114 20.10 30.09 -17.10
CA PRO A 114 20.97 30.87 -16.24
C PRO A 114 21.25 30.22 -14.88
N GLU A 115 20.20 29.72 -14.22
CA GLU A 115 20.27 29.09 -12.90
C GLU A 115 21.11 27.80 -12.87
N MET A 116 21.28 27.13 -14.02
CA MET A 116 22.10 25.92 -14.14
C MET A 116 23.55 26.21 -14.55
N SER A 117 23.92 27.49 -14.69
CA SER A 117 25.29 27.87 -15.03
C SER A 117 26.22 27.60 -13.84
N PRO A 118 27.48 27.16 -14.07
CA PRO A 118 28.43 26.94 -12.99
C PRO A 118 28.66 28.22 -12.18
N GLY A 119 28.48 28.14 -10.86
CA GLY A 119 28.69 29.27 -9.95
C GLY A 119 27.91 29.14 -8.64
N PRO A 120 27.98 30.15 -7.76
CA PRO A 120 27.13 30.23 -6.58
C PRO A 120 25.65 30.19 -7.00
N GLY A 121 24.89 29.22 -6.49
CA GLY A 121 23.47 29.03 -6.86
C GLY A 121 23.21 28.10 -8.04
N HIS A 122 24.20 27.34 -8.52
CA HIS A 122 24.01 26.31 -9.56
C HIS A 122 22.97 25.26 -9.13
N VAL A 123 21.78 25.33 -9.71
CA VAL A 123 20.71 24.35 -9.49
C VAL A 123 20.99 23.05 -10.25
N LEU A 124 20.80 21.90 -9.60
CA LEU A 124 20.95 20.56 -10.19
C LEU A 124 22.32 20.27 -10.83
N PRO A 125 23.44 20.32 -10.08
CA PRO A 125 24.77 20.03 -10.62
C PRO A 125 24.96 18.53 -10.93
N LEU A 126 24.33 18.06 -12.02
CA LEU A 126 24.42 16.67 -12.43
C LEU A 126 25.77 16.37 -13.07
N GLY A 127 26.54 15.46 -12.46
CA GLY A 127 27.75 14.92 -13.06
C GLY A 127 27.48 14.24 -14.41
N LYS A 128 28.49 14.20 -15.29
CA LYS A 128 28.38 13.67 -16.68
C LYS A 128 27.71 12.30 -16.76
N GLY A 129 28.06 11.39 -15.86
CA GLY A 129 27.52 10.02 -15.82
C GLY A 129 26.03 10.00 -15.46
N VAL A 130 25.66 10.66 -14.37
CA VAL A 130 24.27 10.76 -13.89
C VAL A 130 23.40 11.44 -14.94
N ARG A 131 23.83 12.58 -15.48
CA ARG A 131 23.13 13.32 -16.54
C ARG A 131 22.84 12.45 -17.77
N SER A 132 23.84 11.66 -18.21
CA SER A 132 23.68 10.75 -19.35
C SER A 132 22.64 9.66 -19.08
N LYS A 133 22.65 9.08 -17.87
CA LYS A 133 21.70 8.05 -17.46
C LYS A 133 20.27 8.59 -17.34
N VAL A 134 20.10 9.74 -16.69
CA VAL A 134 18.79 10.43 -16.59
C VAL A 134 18.27 10.83 -17.98
N SER A 135 19.12 11.36 -18.87
CA SER A 135 18.74 11.66 -20.26
C SER A 135 18.28 10.42 -21.02
N GLY A 136 19.01 9.31 -20.89
CA GLY A 136 18.66 8.05 -21.55
C GLY A 136 17.37 7.45 -21.01
N TRP A 137 17.15 7.54 -19.70
CA TRP A 137 15.89 7.15 -19.05
C TRP A 137 14.73 8.02 -19.52
N ALA A 138 14.85 9.35 -19.48
CA ALA A 138 13.78 10.26 -19.89
C ALA A 138 13.39 10.06 -21.36
N MET A 139 14.37 9.80 -22.24
CA MET A 139 14.12 9.42 -23.62
C MET A 139 13.35 8.10 -23.72
N ARG A 140 13.85 7.03 -23.07
CA ARG A 140 13.22 5.70 -23.09
C ARG A 140 11.80 5.71 -22.52
N THR A 141 11.54 6.49 -21.48
CA THR A 141 10.20 6.67 -20.91
C THR A 141 9.26 7.30 -21.92
N ARG A 142 9.63 8.42 -22.54
CA ARG A 142 8.77 9.12 -23.52
C ARG A 142 8.51 8.33 -24.81
N ILE A 143 9.43 7.45 -25.20
CA ILE A 143 9.28 6.60 -26.40
C ILE A 143 8.81 5.17 -26.08
N ALA A 144 8.49 4.87 -24.83
CA ALA A 144 7.98 3.56 -24.46
C ALA A 144 6.68 3.27 -25.23
N LYS A 145 6.47 2.01 -25.64
CA LYS A 145 5.34 1.61 -26.50
C LYS A 145 3.98 2.15 -26.01
N PRO A 146 3.65 2.15 -24.70
CA PRO A 146 2.40 2.70 -24.20
C PRO A 146 2.21 4.21 -24.44
N VAL A 147 3.30 5.00 -24.48
CA VAL A 147 3.22 6.48 -24.44
C VAL A 147 3.80 7.17 -25.68
N LYS A 148 4.53 6.48 -26.55
CA LYS A 148 5.21 7.10 -27.70
C LYS A 148 4.29 7.83 -28.70
N LYS A 149 2.98 7.54 -28.68
CA LYS A 149 1.95 8.17 -29.54
C LYS A 149 0.90 8.95 -28.74
N THR A 150 1.10 9.15 -27.44
CA THR A 150 0.14 9.86 -26.59
C THR A 150 0.45 11.36 -26.57
N PRO A 151 -0.52 12.21 -26.16
CA PRO A 151 -0.31 13.64 -26.05
C PRO A 151 0.87 14.01 -25.14
N PRO A 152 1.43 15.22 -25.27
CA PRO A 152 2.49 15.73 -24.39
C PRO A 152 2.20 15.52 -22.90
N ALA A 153 0.96 15.75 -22.46
CA ALA A 153 0.53 15.59 -21.06
C ALA A 153 0.69 14.16 -20.54
N ALA A 154 0.35 13.16 -21.37
CA ALA A 154 0.53 11.76 -21.01
C ALA A 154 2.02 11.39 -20.91
N ARG A 155 2.87 11.93 -21.79
CA ARG A 155 4.32 11.67 -21.77
C ARG A 155 5.02 12.37 -20.61
N LEU A 156 4.57 13.56 -20.23
CA LEU A 156 5.04 14.26 -19.03
C LEU A 156 4.59 13.52 -17.76
N ALA A 157 3.31 13.15 -17.67
CA ALA A 157 2.78 12.35 -16.58
C ALA A 157 3.56 11.03 -16.42
N ALA A 158 3.84 10.34 -17.53
CA ALA A 158 4.63 9.11 -17.53
C ALA A 158 6.04 9.29 -16.96
N LEU A 159 6.69 10.44 -17.17
CA LEU A 159 8.00 10.74 -16.56
C LEU A 159 7.89 10.86 -15.04
N PHE A 160 6.95 11.67 -14.53
CA PHE A 160 6.72 11.82 -13.11
C PHE A 160 6.35 10.48 -12.46
N LEU A 161 5.36 9.79 -13.00
CA LEU A 161 4.90 8.52 -12.43
C LEU A 161 5.98 7.42 -12.51
N ALA A 162 6.83 7.41 -13.53
CA ALA A 162 7.97 6.49 -13.56
C ALA A 162 9.01 6.85 -12.48
N ALA A 163 9.34 8.14 -12.31
CA ALA A 163 10.37 8.59 -11.37
C ALA A 163 10.01 8.34 -9.89
N TYR A 164 8.71 8.38 -9.57
CA TYR A 164 8.15 8.18 -8.23
C TYR A 164 7.58 6.78 -7.98
N CYS A 165 7.86 5.83 -8.89
CA CYS A 165 7.48 4.43 -8.72
C CYS A 165 8.62 3.62 -8.11
N THR A 166 8.27 2.73 -7.17
CA THR A 166 9.19 1.78 -6.55
C THR A 166 9.45 0.55 -7.43
N GLU A 167 10.43 -0.26 -7.03
CA GLU A 167 10.77 -1.54 -7.68
C GLU A 167 9.63 -2.59 -7.62
N GLU A 168 8.72 -2.48 -6.65
CA GLU A 168 7.49 -3.27 -6.53
C GLU A 168 6.36 -2.77 -7.46
N LEU A 169 6.68 -1.81 -8.32
CA LEU A 169 5.79 -1.18 -9.30
C LEU A 169 4.69 -0.32 -8.69
N VAL A 170 4.77 0.00 -7.39
CA VAL A 170 3.81 0.86 -6.71
C VAL A 170 4.40 2.25 -6.60
N GLY A 171 3.61 3.27 -6.85
CA GLY A 171 4.01 4.66 -6.64
C GLY A 171 2.90 5.48 -6.02
N GLU A 172 3.28 6.63 -5.49
CA GLU A 172 2.36 7.68 -5.09
C GLU A 172 2.65 8.91 -5.95
N ALA A 173 1.62 9.45 -6.58
CA ALA A 173 1.77 10.62 -7.44
C ALA A 173 2.35 11.78 -6.61
N PRO A 174 3.40 12.47 -7.06
CA PRO A 174 3.99 13.57 -6.30
C PRO A 174 3.04 14.78 -6.25
N ALA A 175 3.17 15.61 -5.22
CA ALA A 175 2.37 16.83 -5.08
C ALA A 175 2.62 17.81 -6.24
N GLU A 176 3.86 17.84 -6.73
CA GLU A 176 4.27 18.69 -7.85
C GLU A 176 3.89 18.15 -9.24
N LEU A 177 3.16 17.03 -9.37
CA LEU A 177 2.68 16.57 -10.68
C LEU A 177 1.80 17.68 -11.30
N PRO A 178 2.15 18.21 -12.50
CA PRO A 178 1.41 19.32 -13.08
C PRO A 178 -0.08 19.01 -13.23
N VAL A 179 -0.95 19.98 -12.92
CA VAL A 179 -2.41 19.75 -12.88
C VAL A 179 -2.94 19.22 -14.23
N ALA A 180 -2.40 19.71 -15.34
CA ALA A 180 -2.77 19.28 -16.68
C ALA A 180 -2.43 17.79 -16.97
N CYS A 181 -1.53 17.17 -16.20
CA CYS A 181 -1.18 15.76 -16.33
C CYS A 181 -2.27 14.82 -15.80
N TYR A 182 -3.09 15.24 -14.81
CA TYR A 182 -4.13 14.38 -14.24
C TYR A 182 -5.19 13.98 -15.28
N GLY A 183 -5.52 14.87 -16.23
CA GLY A 183 -6.44 14.55 -17.33
C GLY A 183 -5.91 13.46 -18.28
N ALA A 184 -4.58 13.25 -18.30
CA ALA A 184 -3.95 12.25 -19.16
C ALA A 184 -3.78 10.86 -18.48
N VAL A 185 -4.05 10.77 -17.18
CA VAL A 185 -3.92 9.54 -16.40
C VAL A 185 -4.80 8.38 -16.93
N PRO A 186 -6.08 8.59 -17.32
CA PRO A 186 -6.87 7.52 -17.93
C PRO A 186 -6.27 6.98 -19.23
N VAL A 187 -5.60 7.83 -20.02
CA VAL A 187 -4.90 7.40 -21.25
C VAL A 187 -3.73 6.48 -20.90
N LEU A 188 -3.02 6.75 -19.81
CA LEU A 188 -1.91 5.89 -19.35
C LEU A 188 -2.39 4.52 -18.88
N LEU A 189 -3.58 4.45 -18.28
CA LEU A 189 -4.23 3.19 -17.90
C LEU A 189 -4.67 2.40 -19.16
N ASP A 190 -5.38 3.04 -20.08
CA ASP A 190 -5.83 2.43 -21.36
C ASP A 190 -4.67 1.87 -22.19
N LYS A 191 -3.55 2.60 -22.25
CA LYS A 191 -2.37 2.19 -23.01
C LYS A 191 -1.49 1.17 -22.30
N GLY A 192 -1.82 0.79 -21.07
CA GLY A 192 -1.06 -0.17 -20.27
C GLY A 192 0.28 0.36 -19.75
N PHE A 193 0.44 1.68 -19.66
CA PHE A 193 1.54 2.28 -18.91
C PHE A 193 1.31 2.14 -17.40
N LEU A 194 0.06 2.27 -16.98
CA LEU A 194 -0.43 1.97 -15.63
C LEU A 194 -1.33 0.73 -15.69
N THR A 195 -1.41 -0.01 -14.59
CA THR A 195 -2.34 -1.16 -14.44
C THR A 195 -3.42 -0.91 -13.42
N GLU A 196 -3.20 -0.02 -12.46
CA GLU A 196 -4.12 0.27 -11.37
C GLU A 196 -3.91 1.70 -10.87
N ILE A 197 -4.98 2.34 -10.42
CA ILE A 197 -4.98 3.67 -9.81
C ILE A 197 -6.01 3.69 -8.69
N SER A 198 -5.61 4.16 -7.51
CA SER A 198 -6.48 4.36 -6.36
C SER A 198 -6.09 5.66 -5.65
N GLY A 199 -6.89 6.70 -5.84
CA GLY A 199 -6.57 8.05 -5.36
C GLY A 199 -5.25 8.56 -5.96
N ARG A 200 -4.24 8.79 -5.11
CA ARG A 200 -2.87 9.19 -5.52
C ARG A 200 -1.95 8.01 -5.76
N THR A 201 -2.33 6.81 -5.33
CA THR A 201 -1.52 5.60 -5.51
C THR A 201 -1.78 4.98 -6.87
N TYR A 202 -0.75 4.40 -7.48
CA TYR A 202 -0.85 3.77 -8.79
C TYR A 202 0.13 2.60 -8.91
N ARG A 203 -0.10 1.77 -9.94
CA ARG A 203 0.80 0.69 -10.32
C ARG A 203 1.30 0.85 -11.75
N LEU A 204 2.61 0.76 -11.97
CA LEU A 204 3.19 0.71 -13.31
C LEU A 204 2.90 -0.62 -14.01
N GLY A 205 2.69 -0.55 -15.32
CA GLY A 205 2.54 -1.72 -16.17
C GLY A 205 3.81 -2.59 -16.22
N PRO A 206 3.70 -3.92 -16.24
CA PRO A 206 4.86 -4.81 -16.28
C PRO A 206 5.83 -4.52 -17.45
N ALA A 207 5.31 -4.08 -18.59
CA ALA A 207 6.09 -3.73 -19.78
C ALA A 207 7.01 -2.52 -19.57
N VAL A 208 6.73 -1.66 -18.59
CA VAL A 208 7.48 -0.45 -18.27
C VAL A 208 8.17 -0.52 -16.90
N ARG A 209 8.21 -1.70 -16.27
CA ARG A 209 8.88 -1.96 -14.98
C ARG A 209 10.27 -1.34 -14.90
N HIS A 210 11.09 -1.57 -15.92
CA HIS A 210 12.47 -1.10 -16.00
C HIS A 210 12.62 0.44 -15.93
N LEU A 211 11.53 1.20 -16.09
CA LEU A 211 11.51 2.66 -15.99
C LEU A 211 11.32 3.19 -14.57
N ALA A 212 11.00 2.35 -13.58
CA ALA A 212 10.84 2.79 -12.19
C ALA A 212 12.07 3.58 -11.72
N GLY A 213 11.86 4.61 -10.91
CA GLY A 213 12.89 5.57 -10.48
C GLY A 213 13.20 5.54 -8.99
N MET A 214 12.40 4.84 -8.17
CA MET A 214 12.68 4.64 -6.76
C MET A 214 13.21 3.23 -6.53
N PHE A 215 14.51 3.14 -6.28
CA PHE A 215 15.18 1.92 -5.85
C PHE A 215 15.66 2.13 -4.44
N ARG A 216 15.44 1.14 -3.58
CA ARG A 216 16.09 1.14 -2.27
C ARG A 216 17.58 0.86 -2.47
N THR A 217 18.42 1.54 -1.72
CA THR A 217 19.83 1.21 -1.61
C THR A 217 19.97 -0.19 -0.99
N PRO A 218 21.06 -0.92 -1.26
CA PRO A 218 21.34 -2.19 -0.58
C PRO A 218 21.34 -2.05 0.96
N GLU A 219 21.73 -0.89 1.48
CA GLU A 219 21.70 -0.57 2.92
C GLU A 219 20.26 -0.44 3.44
N GLU A 220 19.37 0.22 2.69
CA GLU A 220 17.95 0.31 3.05
C GLU A 220 17.24 -1.05 2.96
N VAL A 221 17.59 -1.87 1.96
CA VAL A 221 17.11 -3.25 1.86
C VAL A 221 17.58 -4.06 3.06
N ALA A 222 18.87 -4.00 3.39
CA ALA A 222 19.43 -4.72 4.53
C ALA A 222 18.86 -4.23 5.88
N ALA A 223 18.64 -2.93 6.05
CA ALA A 223 18.03 -2.37 7.25
C ALA A 223 16.57 -2.85 7.42
N GLN A 224 15.80 -2.90 6.33
CA GLN A 224 14.44 -3.41 6.36
C GLN A 224 14.39 -4.92 6.62
N GLU A 225 15.29 -5.68 6.00
CA GLU A 225 15.45 -7.11 6.27
C GLU A 225 15.84 -7.37 7.73
N ALA A 226 16.75 -6.56 8.30
CA ALA A 226 17.13 -6.63 9.71
C ALA A 226 15.95 -6.29 10.63
N GLU A 227 15.19 -5.24 10.33
CA GLU A 227 13.99 -4.87 11.09
C GLU A 227 12.89 -5.96 10.98
N GLU A 228 12.72 -6.57 9.81
CA GLU A 228 11.81 -7.71 9.65
C GLU A 228 12.29 -8.96 10.39
N ALA A 229 13.60 -9.24 10.36
CA ALA A 229 14.22 -10.34 11.09
C ALA A 229 14.09 -10.13 12.60
N GLU A 230 14.29 -8.92 13.11
CA GLU A 230 14.06 -8.57 14.50
C GLU A 230 12.58 -8.74 14.87
N ARG A 231 11.66 -8.22 14.04
CA ARG A 231 10.21 -8.45 14.23
C ARG A 231 9.84 -9.92 14.19
N ARG A 232 10.52 -10.73 13.38
CA ARG A 232 10.33 -12.18 13.32
C ARG A 232 10.86 -12.85 14.59
N ALA A 233 12.06 -12.50 15.04
CA ALA A 233 12.66 -13.00 16.27
C ALA A 233 11.80 -12.65 17.49
N VAL A 234 11.27 -11.43 17.58
CA VAL A 234 10.34 -11.03 18.65
C VAL A 234 9.05 -11.86 18.60
N ARG A 235 8.50 -12.11 17.40
CA ARG A 235 7.31 -12.97 17.24
C ARG A 235 7.59 -14.42 17.61
N GLU A 236 8.75 -14.95 17.23
CA GLU A 236 9.16 -16.33 17.53
C GLU A 236 9.47 -16.51 19.02
N ALA A 237 10.15 -15.54 19.64
CA ALA A 237 10.40 -15.52 21.08
C ALA A 237 9.09 -15.43 21.87
N ALA A 238 8.17 -14.54 21.47
CA ALA A 238 6.84 -14.45 22.09
C ALA A 238 6.04 -15.75 21.91
N ALA A 239 6.11 -16.39 20.74
CA ALA A 239 5.48 -17.68 20.50
C ALA A 239 6.11 -18.82 21.32
N ALA A 240 7.44 -18.80 21.51
CA ALA A 240 8.15 -19.77 22.33
C ALA A 240 7.87 -19.59 23.83
N GLU A 241 7.74 -18.35 24.31
CA GLU A 241 7.34 -18.03 25.67
C GLU A 241 5.86 -18.40 25.93
N GLU A 242 5.00 -18.29 24.90
CA GLU A 242 3.60 -18.75 24.93
C GLU A 242 3.45 -20.29 24.95
N LEU A 243 4.54 -21.05 24.77
CA LEU A 243 4.56 -22.52 24.76
C LEU A 243 4.93 -23.20 26.09
N VAL A 244 5.07 -22.47 27.21
CA VAL A 244 5.21 -23.12 28.52
C VAL A 244 3.96 -23.98 28.79
N GLU A 245 4.10 -25.31 28.72
CA GLU A 245 3.01 -26.25 28.98
C GLU A 245 2.65 -26.22 30.47
N VAL A 246 1.41 -25.81 30.77
CA VAL A 246 0.84 -25.92 32.11
C VAL A 246 0.65 -27.40 32.42
N THR A 247 1.22 -27.90 33.52
CA THR A 247 1.02 -29.31 33.92
C THR A 247 -0.32 -29.51 34.65
N PRO A 248 -0.88 -30.73 34.68
CA PRO A 248 -2.09 -31.04 35.45
C PRO A 248 -1.99 -30.65 36.93
N GLU A 249 -0.82 -30.78 37.54
CA GLU A 249 -0.57 -30.45 38.94
C GLU A 249 -0.62 -28.93 39.17
N GLN A 250 0.00 -28.16 38.27
CA GLN A 250 -0.07 -26.69 38.31
C GLN A 250 -1.50 -26.20 38.15
N TRP A 251 -2.28 -26.82 37.25
CA TRP A 251 -3.70 -26.49 37.06
C TRP A 251 -4.54 -26.80 38.30
N ALA A 252 -4.32 -27.96 38.93
CA ALA A 252 -5.02 -28.33 40.16
C ALA A 252 -4.68 -27.38 41.32
N ALA A 253 -3.42 -27.00 41.47
CA ALA A 253 -2.97 -26.02 42.46
C ALA A 253 -3.56 -24.63 42.21
N TRP A 254 -3.69 -24.21 40.95
CA TRP A 254 -4.36 -22.95 40.61
C TRP A 254 -5.87 -23.00 40.95
N LYS A 255 -6.57 -24.10 40.63
CA LYS A 255 -8.01 -24.27 40.94
C LYS A 255 -8.32 -24.23 42.43
N SER A 256 -7.43 -24.72 43.30
CA SER A 256 -7.65 -24.68 44.75
C SER A 256 -7.53 -23.27 45.34
N GLY A 257 -6.85 -22.36 44.63
CA GLY A 257 -6.65 -20.97 45.06
C GLY A 257 -7.69 -19.97 44.56
N ILE A 258 -8.64 -20.36 43.70
CA ILE A 258 -9.65 -19.45 43.13
C ILE A 258 -10.99 -19.49 43.87
N SER A 259 -11.82 -18.47 43.63
CA SER A 259 -13.17 -18.40 44.23
C SER A 259 -14.09 -19.53 43.73
N PRO A 260 -15.09 -19.97 44.53
CA PRO A 260 -16.06 -20.98 44.11
C PRO A 260 -16.85 -20.61 42.85
N ALA A 261 -17.09 -19.32 42.61
CA ALA A 261 -17.79 -18.85 41.42
C ALA A 261 -16.93 -19.01 40.15
N LEU A 262 -15.65 -18.68 40.23
CA LEU A 262 -14.72 -18.87 39.13
C LEU A 262 -14.47 -20.37 38.87
N LEU A 263 -14.40 -21.19 39.92
CA LEU A 263 -14.21 -22.63 39.80
C LEU A 263 -15.35 -23.28 38.99
N ARG A 264 -16.61 -22.98 39.32
CA ARG A 264 -17.77 -23.49 38.55
C ARG A 264 -17.72 -23.07 37.08
N HIS A 265 -17.26 -21.85 36.80
CA HIS A 265 -17.13 -21.36 35.42
C HIS A 265 -16.03 -22.11 34.67
N VAL A 266 -14.88 -22.32 35.30
CA VAL A 266 -13.77 -23.11 34.75
C VAL A 266 -14.23 -24.54 34.43
N GLU A 267 -14.90 -25.19 35.38
CA GLU A 267 -15.42 -26.56 35.21
C GLU A 267 -16.46 -26.63 34.09
N ALA A 268 -17.35 -25.63 33.97
CA ALA A 268 -18.31 -25.56 32.87
C ALA A 268 -17.63 -25.50 31.49
N VAL A 269 -16.51 -24.78 31.36
CA VAL A 269 -15.73 -24.72 30.11
C VAL A 269 -14.98 -26.03 29.86
N GLU A 270 -14.33 -26.58 30.89
CA GLU A 270 -13.54 -27.82 30.82
C GLU A 270 -14.41 -29.03 30.45
N GLN A 271 -15.64 -29.09 30.96
CA GLN A 271 -16.57 -30.21 30.77
C GLN A 271 -17.54 -30.01 29.60
N CYS A 272 -17.42 -28.89 28.85
CA CYS A 272 -18.34 -28.60 27.75
C CYS A 272 -18.20 -29.61 26.59
N ALA A 273 -19.18 -30.51 26.47
CA ALA A 273 -19.20 -31.57 25.46
C ALA A 273 -19.26 -31.05 24.00
N VAL A 274 -19.74 -29.82 23.81
CA VAL A 274 -19.86 -29.17 22.49
C VAL A 274 -18.55 -28.48 22.11
N CYS A 275 -17.92 -27.76 23.04
CA CYS A 275 -16.67 -27.04 22.76
C CYS A 275 -15.44 -27.95 22.71
N ARG A 276 -15.43 -29.05 23.48
CA ARG A 276 -14.32 -30.04 23.54
C ARG A 276 -12.94 -29.37 23.59
N CYS A 277 -12.79 -28.34 24.42
CA CYS A 277 -11.54 -27.61 24.53
C CYS A 277 -10.48 -28.53 25.16
N SER A 278 -9.29 -28.58 24.57
CA SER A 278 -8.18 -29.34 25.15
C SER A 278 -7.77 -28.75 26.50
N PHE A 279 -7.32 -29.60 27.41
CA PHE A 279 -6.80 -29.21 28.73
C PHE A 279 -5.82 -28.02 28.64
N GLY A 280 -4.81 -28.12 27.78
CA GLY A 280 -3.80 -27.07 27.62
C GLY A 280 -4.38 -25.73 27.17
N ARG A 281 -5.45 -25.75 26.36
CA ARG A 281 -6.13 -24.51 25.91
C ARG A 281 -6.92 -23.86 27.03
N VAL A 282 -7.64 -24.65 27.83
CA VAL A 282 -8.42 -24.14 28.98
C VAL A 282 -7.48 -23.62 30.05
N ALA A 283 -6.52 -24.43 30.48
CA ALA A 283 -5.57 -24.07 31.52
C ALA A 283 -4.78 -22.79 31.17
N ARG A 284 -4.26 -22.69 29.93
CA ARG A 284 -3.57 -21.48 29.46
C ARG A 284 -4.46 -20.24 29.49
N ALA A 285 -5.68 -20.34 28.96
CA ALA A 285 -6.56 -19.17 28.90
C ALA A 285 -6.94 -18.61 30.28
N PHE A 286 -7.01 -19.46 31.31
CA PHE A 286 -7.32 -19.05 32.69
C PHE A 286 -6.09 -18.65 33.51
N MET A 287 -4.92 -19.24 33.25
CA MET A 287 -3.69 -18.99 34.01
C MET A 287 -2.80 -17.90 33.41
N SER A 288 -2.92 -17.61 32.10
CA SER A 288 -2.15 -16.54 31.46
C SER A 288 -2.66 -15.17 31.90
N SER A 289 -1.74 -14.26 32.18
CA SER A 289 -2.06 -12.84 32.33
C SER A 289 -2.78 -12.35 31.07
N PRO A 290 -3.89 -11.60 31.19
CA PRO A 290 -4.58 -11.05 30.04
C PRO A 290 -3.59 -10.21 29.22
N THR A 291 -3.30 -10.64 27.99
CA THR A 291 -2.50 -9.83 27.07
C THR A 291 -3.29 -8.55 26.79
N PRO A 292 -2.73 -7.35 27.02
CA PRO A 292 -3.37 -6.12 26.59
C PRO A 292 -3.70 -6.24 25.10
N VAL A 293 -4.94 -5.95 24.73
CA VAL A 293 -5.29 -5.81 23.31
C VAL A 293 -4.38 -4.69 22.78
N PRO A 294 -3.51 -4.93 21.78
CA PRO A 294 -2.61 -3.90 21.29
C PRO A 294 -3.40 -2.65 20.90
N ALA A 295 -2.89 -1.47 21.26
CA ALA A 295 -3.50 -0.21 20.83
C ALA A 295 -3.63 -0.23 19.29
N PRO A 296 -4.84 0.00 18.75
CA PRO A 296 -5.05 -0.06 17.32
C PRO A 296 -4.24 1.05 16.62
N ARG A 297 -3.22 0.66 15.83
CA ARG A 297 -2.79 1.44 14.64
C ARG A 297 -3.97 1.48 13.65
N PRO A 298 -4.06 2.38 12.64
CA PRO A 298 -5.33 2.88 12.12
C PRO A 298 -6.14 1.80 11.35
N VAL A 299 -6.82 0.94 12.10
CA VAL A 299 -7.89 0.04 11.68
C VAL A 299 -9.26 0.73 11.89
N ALA A 300 -9.25 2.03 12.20
CA ALA A 300 -10.46 2.82 12.44
C ALA A 300 -11.37 2.82 11.20
N GLY A 301 -10.79 2.98 10.01
CA GLY A 301 -11.53 2.90 8.74
C GLY A 301 -12.19 1.54 8.51
N ASP A 302 -11.45 0.43 8.73
CA ASP A 302 -12.01 -0.92 8.58
C ASP A 302 -13.11 -1.21 9.61
N HIS A 303 -13.00 -0.65 10.82
CA HIS A 303 -14.01 -0.80 11.86
C HIS A 303 -15.29 -0.01 11.56
N GLU A 304 -15.18 1.20 11.02
CA GLU A 304 -16.33 1.99 10.56
C GLU A 304 -17.06 1.28 9.41
N VAL A 305 -16.32 0.87 8.38
CA VAL A 305 -16.87 0.10 7.24
C VAL A 305 -17.56 -1.19 7.73
N TRP A 306 -16.96 -1.89 8.70
CA TRP A 306 -17.58 -3.08 9.27
C TRP A 306 -18.88 -2.76 10.02
N ARG A 307 -18.89 -1.68 10.81
CA ARG A 307 -20.05 -1.27 11.63
C ARG A 307 -21.23 -0.88 10.75
N ASP A 308 -20.99 -0.13 9.68
CA ASP A 308 -22.02 0.28 8.72
C ASP A 308 -22.66 -0.94 8.04
N ALA A 309 -21.89 -1.99 7.80
CA ALA A 309 -22.39 -3.24 7.23
C ALA A 309 -23.15 -4.13 8.25
N HIS A 310 -23.06 -3.86 9.56
CA HIS A 310 -23.66 -4.67 10.62
C HIS A 310 -24.38 -3.81 11.69
N PRO A 311 -25.45 -3.07 11.31
CA PRO A 311 -26.13 -2.16 12.23
C PRO A 311 -26.77 -2.86 13.44
N GLU A 312 -27.17 -4.13 13.28
CA GLU A 312 -27.82 -4.93 14.32
C GLU A 312 -26.84 -5.79 15.14
N CYS A 313 -25.53 -5.60 14.97
CA CYS A 313 -24.52 -6.49 15.55
C CYS A 313 -24.61 -6.62 17.07
N GLY A 314 -25.05 -5.59 17.79
CA GLY A 314 -25.24 -5.62 19.23
C GLY A 314 -26.33 -6.59 19.67
N ARG A 315 -27.50 -6.52 19.01
CA ARG A 315 -28.65 -7.39 19.30
C ARG A 315 -28.35 -8.84 18.95
N GLU A 316 -27.86 -9.07 17.73
CA GLU A 316 -27.46 -10.40 17.25
C GLU A 316 -26.42 -11.05 18.17
N ALA A 317 -25.43 -10.26 18.63
CA ALA A 317 -24.43 -10.76 19.55
C ALA A 317 -25.02 -11.14 20.91
N ALA A 318 -25.94 -10.35 21.47
CA ALA A 318 -26.59 -10.66 22.73
C ALA A 318 -27.44 -11.96 22.62
N GLU A 319 -28.26 -12.09 21.58
CA GLU A 319 -29.05 -13.29 21.31
C GLU A 319 -28.15 -14.53 21.12
N PHE A 320 -27.07 -14.39 20.37
CA PHE A 320 -26.09 -15.46 20.21
C PHE A 320 -25.49 -15.88 21.55
N THR A 321 -25.08 -14.94 22.42
CA THR A 321 -24.52 -15.32 23.73
C THR A 321 -25.53 -16.04 24.63
N LEU A 322 -26.82 -15.71 24.52
CA LEU A 322 -27.89 -16.37 25.24
C LEU A 322 -28.08 -17.81 24.75
N ALA A 323 -28.23 -18.00 23.44
CA ALA A 323 -28.35 -19.33 22.83
C ALA A 323 -27.11 -20.19 23.09
N PHE A 324 -25.92 -19.61 22.91
CA PHE A 324 -24.65 -20.26 23.18
C PHE A 324 -24.58 -20.74 24.63
N ARG A 325 -24.96 -19.90 25.61
CA ARG A 325 -24.91 -20.32 27.01
C ARG A 325 -25.93 -21.42 27.34
N ALA A 326 -27.11 -21.40 26.72
CA ALA A 326 -28.11 -22.45 26.92
C ALA A 326 -27.60 -23.82 26.43
N GLU A 327 -26.85 -23.85 25.34
CA GLU A 327 -26.27 -25.08 24.78
C GLU A 327 -24.97 -25.50 25.48
N HIS A 328 -24.12 -24.53 25.84
CA HIS A 328 -22.75 -24.81 26.29
C HIS A 328 -22.56 -24.76 27.81
N GLY A 329 -23.48 -24.15 28.56
CA GLY A 329 -23.35 -23.91 30.01
C GLY A 329 -22.40 -22.77 30.40
N HIS A 330 -21.72 -22.15 29.43
CA HIS A 330 -20.80 -21.02 29.63
C HIS A 330 -20.97 -19.97 28.51
N GLY A 331 -20.38 -18.78 28.66
CA GLY A 331 -20.39 -17.75 27.60
C GLY A 331 -19.38 -18.06 26.48
N PRO A 332 -19.54 -17.50 25.27
CA PRO A 332 -18.55 -17.66 24.22
C PRO A 332 -17.30 -16.80 24.50
N SER A 333 -16.16 -17.21 23.93
CA SER A 333 -15.02 -16.30 23.73
C SER A 333 -15.30 -15.34 22.57
N TYR A 334 -14.51 -14.27 22.42
CA TYR A 334 -14.65 -13.33 21.30
C TYR A 334 -14.54 -14.07 19.96
N GLY A 335 -13.62 -15.03 19.86
CA GLY A 335 -13.44 -15.85 18.66
C GLY A 335 -14.66 -16.74 18.35
N GLN A 336 -15.32 -17.29 19.36
CA GLN A 336 -16.52 -18.11 19.18
C GLN A 336 -17.73 -17.26 18.78
N LEU A 337 -17.90 -16.10 19.41
CA LEU A 337 -18.94 -15.13 19.05
C LEU A 337 -18.82 -14.76 17.56
N CYS A 338 -17.66 -14.25 17.15
CA CYS A 338 -17.44 -13.80 15.78
C CYS A 338 -17.52 -14.96 14.77
N LYS A 339 -17.06 -16.16 15.14
CA LYS A 339 -17.20 -17.34 14.28
C LYS A 339 -18.67 -17.75 14.11
N GLY A 340 -19.45 -17.70 15.18
CA GLY A 340 -20.86 -18.06 15.21
C GLY A 340 -21.73 -17.11 14.40
N LEU A 341 -21.43 -15.81 14.47
CA LEU A 341 -22.11 -14.76 13.70
C LEU A 341 -21.60 -14.61 12.26
N GLY A 342 -20.70 -15.49 11.81
CA GLY A 342 -20.20 -15.45 10.43
C GLY A 342 -19.10 -14.41 10.15
N TRP A 343 -18.63 -13.66 11.16
CA TRP A 343 -17.56 -12.66 11.06
C TRP A 343 -16.15 -13.28 11.01
N LYS A 344 -15.99 -14.36 10.25
CA LYS A 344 -14.80 -15.24 10.27
C LYS A 344 -13.54 -14.61 9.66
N LYS A 345 -13.69 -13.54 8.87
CA LYS A 345 -12.58 -12.84 8.20
C LYS A 345 -11.98 -11.69 9.02
N LEU A 346 -12.45 -11.45 10.25
CA LEU A 346 -11.90 -10.39 11.10
C LEU A 346 -10.53 -10.78 11.68
N SER A 347 -9.56 -9.88 11.52
CA SER A 347 -8.26 -9.96 12.19
C SER A 347 -8.43 -9.95 13.73
N ARG A 348 -7.43 -10.42 14.48
CA ARG A 348 -7.48 -10.45 15.96
C ARG A 348 -7.73 -9.05 16.54
N SER A 349 -7.10 -8.03 15.99
CA SER A 349 -7.25 -6.63 16.42
C SER A 349 -8.63 -6.08 16.10
N LEU A 350 -9.13 -6.30 14.88
CA LEU A 350 -10.47 -5.85 14.49
C LEU A 350 -11.56 -6.56 15.31
N ARG A 351 -11.37 -7.84 15.63
CA ARG A 351 -12.25 -8.58 16.53
C ARG A 351 -12.33 -7.95 17.93
N GLY A 352 -11.18 -7.55 18.47
CA GLY A 352 -11.11 -6.86 19.76
C GLY A 352 -11.88 -5.54 19.74
N LEU A 353 -11.73 -4.76 18.65
CA LEU A 353 -12.46 -3.50 18.45
C LEU A 353 -13.97 -3.70 18.37
N VAL A 354 -14.41 -4.65 17.52
CA VAL A 354 -15.83 -4.94 17.32
C VAL A 354 -16.50 -5.35 18.63
N VAL A 355 -15.93 -6.34 19.33
CA VAL A 355 -16.51 -6.82 20.59
C VAL A 355 -16.39 -5.75 21.69
N GLY A 356 -15.30 -4.97 21.69
CA GLY A 356 -15.13 -3.83 22.59
C GLY A 356 -16.19 -2.75 22.39
N GLY A 357 -16.56 -2.44 21.15
CA GLY A 357 -17.67 -1.53 20.84
C GLY A 357 -19.01 -2.06 21.35
N ILE A 358 -19.32 -3.33 21.08
CA ILE A 358 -20.56 -3.97 21.57
C ILE A 358 -20.65 -3.99 23.11
N LEU A 359 -19.51 -4.17 23.80
CA LEU A 359 -19.42 -4.07 25.26
C LEU A 359 -19.64 -2.64 25.74
N ALA A 360 -19.03 -1.65 25.09
CA ALA A 360 -19.17 -0.24 25.41
C ALA A 360 -20.62 0.25 25.24
N ASP A 361 -21.31 -0.24 24.21
CA ASP A 361 -22.72 0.05 23.92
C ASP A 361 -23.68 -0.71 24.87
N GLY A 362 -23.15 -1.52 25.79
CA GLY A 362 -23.91 -2.23 26.81
C GLY A 362 -24.75 -3.41 26.32
N TRP A 363 -24.57 -3.81 25.06
CA TRP A 363 -25.23 -4.97 24.47
C TRP A 363 -24.69 -6.29 25.03
N LEU A 364 -23.38 -6.33 25.25
CA LEU A 364 -22.72 -7.42 25.96
C LEU A 364 -22.13 -6.94 27.28
N THR A 365 -21.81 -7.89 28.14
CA THR A 365 -20.95 -7.69 29.30
C THR A 365 -20.09 -8.94 29.49
N ASP A 366 -18.96 -8.80 30.17
CA ASP A 366 -18.06 -9.89 30.49
C ASP A 366 -17.71 -9.89 31.98
N THR A 367 -16.78 -10.75 32.38
CA THR A 367 -16.12 -10.66 33.68
C THR A 367 -14.62 -10.55 33.43
N SER A 368 -14.17 -9.46 32.80
CA SER A 368 -12.74 -9.25 32.54
C SER A 368 -11.91 -9.40 33.83
N PRO A 369 -10.79 -10.14 33.81
CA PRO A 369 -10.12 -10.74 32.64
C PRO A 369 -10.50 -12.19 32.32
N VAL A 370 -11.60 -12.72 32.88
CA VAL A 370 -11.96 -14.14 32.81
C VAL A 370 -12.48 -14.52 31.41
N PRO A 371 -11.89 -15.52 30.74
CA PRO A 371 -12.30 -15.94 29.40
C PRO A 371 -13.65 -16.67 29.40
N TRP A 372 -14.32 -16.72 28.23
CA TRP A 372 -15.62 -17.39 28.03
C TRP A 372 -16.78 -16.82 28.87
N THR A 373 -16.74 -15.53 29.21
CA THR A 373 -17.73 -14.92 30.11
C THR A 373 -18.74 -14.00 29.43
N LEU A 374 -18.67 -13.84 28.09
CA LEU A 374 -19.60 -13.00 27.34
C LEU A 374 -21.05 -13.42 27.62
N ARG A 375 -21.88 -12.43 27.91
CA ARG A 375 -23.30 -12.58 28.23
C ARG A 375 -24.07 -11.31 27.86
N PRO A 376 -25.41 -11.37 27.79
CA PRO A 376 -26.22 -10.18 27.53
C PRO A 376 -25.99 -9.07 28.56
N GLY A 377 -25.69 -7.87 28.06
CA GLY A 377 -25.49 -6.65 28.85
C GLY A 377 -26.79 -5.93 29.21
N LYS A 378 -26.68 -4.74 29.82
CA LYS A 378 -27.85 -3.97 30.29
C LYS A 378 -28.78 -3.56 29.15
N THR A 379 -28.22 -3.17 28.00
CA THR A 379 -28.99 -2.76 26.82
C THR A 379 -29.81 -3.93 26.28
N ALA A 380 -29.20 -5.12 26.18
CA ALA A 380 -29.89 -6.35 25.78
C ALA A 380 -30.99 -6.75 26.76
N GLN A 381 -30.72 -6.66 28.07
CA GLN A 381 -31.69 -6.98 29.12
C GLN A 381 -32.92 -6.07 29.10
N ALA A 382 -32.71 -4.77 28.84
CA ALA A 382 -33.81 -3.81 28.69
C ALA A 382 -34.74 -4.16 27.51
N GLN A 383 -34.22 -4.88 26.51
CA GLN A 383 -34.96 -5.38 25.35
C GLN A 383 -35.47 -6.82 25.53
N GLY A 384 -35.38 -7.38 26.74
CA GLY A 384 -35.85 -8.73 27.06
C GLY A 384 -34.88 -9.86 26.72
N ILE A 385 -33.68 -9.56 26.21
CA ILE A 385 -32.62 -10.55 25.97
C ILE A 385 -31.82 -10.69 27.26
N ALA A 386 -32.25 -11.59 28.14
CA ALA A 386 -31.68 -11.75 29.48
C ALA A 386 -31.54 -13.23 29.85
N LEU A 387 -30.57 -13.52 30.73
CA LEU A 387 -30.41 -14.87 31.27
C LEU A 387 -31.53 -15.22 32.28
N PRO A 388 -31.88 -16.51 32.43
CA PRO A 388 -32.81 -16.95 33.45
C PRO A 388 -32.41 -16.43 34.84
N GLY A 389 -33.32 -15.74 35.53
CA GLY A 389 -33.10 -15.15 36.86
C GLY A 389 -32.62 -13.70 36.86
N GLN A 390 -32.26 -13.09 35.72
CA GLN A 390 -31.87 -11.67 35.64
C GLN A 390 -33.03 -10.73 35.32
N THR A 391 -34.13 -11.23 34.75
CA THR A 391 -35.32 -10.45 34.40
C THR A 391 -36.09 -9.90 35.62
N ALA A 392 -35.90 -10.48 36.81
CA ALA A 392 -36.67 -10.14 38.01
C ALA A 392 -36.13 -8.95 38.83
N ARG A 393 -34.93 -8.43 38.55
CA ARG A 393 -34.30 -7.35 39.36
C ARG A 393 -34.40 -5.94 38.76
N GLY A 394 -35.02 -5.77 37.58
CA GLY A 394 -35.07 -4.49 36.86
C GLY A 394 -36.39 -3.71 36.97
N ARG A 395 -37.36 -4.19 37.75
CA ARG A 395 -38.62 -3.46 38.04
C ARG A 395 -38.79 -3.39 39.56
N GLY A 396 -38.04 -2.48 40.18
CA GLY A 396 -38.11 -2.14 41.59
C GLY A 396 -37.69 -0.69 41.78
#